data_AF-A0A2U1WQX5-F1
#
_entry.id   AF-A0A2U1WQX5-F1
#
_cell.length_a   1.000
_cell.length_b   1.000
_cell.length_c   1.000
_cell.angle_alpha   90.00
_cell.angle_beta   90.00
_cell.angle_gamma   90.00
#
_symmetry.space_group_name_H-M   'P 1'
#
loop_
_entity.id
_entity.type
_entity.pdbx_description
1 polymer ?
#
loop_
_entity_poly.entity_id
_entity_poly.type
_entity_poly.pdbx_seq_one_letter_code
_entity_poly.pdbx_strand_id
1 'polypeptide(L)'
;MSEAHKLTEAQAKVLANIDNGWKLLKTVGGFIFVDGRLTYRAPTVSVEKLLHGGALLPGERLPTGNFPITITDAGRAALARHRGEQP
;
A
#
# COMPACT_ATOMS: atom_id res chain seq x y z
N MET A 1 13.21 -14.21 -14.41
CA MET A 1 12.81 -12.80 -14.47
C MET A 1 11.49 -12.68 -13.73
N SER A 2 11.47 -12.03 -12.56
CA SER A 2 10.22 -11.86 -11.80
C SER A 2 9.42 -10.75 -12.47
N GLU A 3 8.29 -11.09 -13.09
CA GLU A 3 7.32 -10.09 -13.51
C GLU A 3 6.92 -9.28 -12.29
N ALA A 4 7.35 -8.03 -12.23
CA ALA A 4 6.78 -7.06 -11.31
C ALA A 4 5.28 -7.02 -11.60
N HIS A 5 4.49 -7.68 -10.75
CA HIS A 5 3.04 -7.78 -10.90
C HIS A 5 2.51 -6.36 -11.13
N LYS A 6 1.87 -6.12 -12.28
CA LYS A 6 1.25 -4.82 -12.57
C LYS A 6 0.30 -4.48 -11.43
N LEU A 7 0.40 -3.26 -10.92
CA LEU A 7 -0.50 -2.78 -9.88
C LEU A 7 -1.94 -2.81 -10.40
N THR A 8 -2.87 -3.25 -9.57
CA THR A 8 -4.30 -2.98 -9.82
C THR A 8 -4.61 -1.54 -9.48
N GLU A 9 -5.71 -1.00 -10.03
CA GLU A 9 -6.24 0.32 -9.66
C GLU A 9 -6.38 0.51 -8.13
N ALA A 10 -6.84 -0.53 -7.44
CA ALA A 10 -7.01 -0.49 -5.99
C ALA A 10 -5.65 -0.43 -5.26
N GLN A 11 -4.65 -1.17 -5.75
CA GLN A 11 -3.28 -1.10 -5.21
C GLN A 11 -2.64 0.26 -5.45
N ALA A 12 -2.77 0.81 -6.66
CA ALA A 12 -2.25 2.14 -7.00
C ALA A 12 -2.85 3.23 -6.11
N LYS A 13 -4.15 3.17 -5.82
CA LYS A 13 -4.81 4.13 -4.90
C LYS A 13 -4.32 4.02 -3.46
N VAL A 14 -4.08 2.81 -2.97
CA VAL A 14 -3.48 2.63 -1.63
C VAL A 14 -2.07 3.20 -1.58
N LEU A 15 -1.23 2.91 -2.57
CA LEU A 15 0.11 3.48 -2.65
C LEU A 15 0.06 5.02 -2.73
N ALA A 16 -0.84 5.58 -3.52
CA ALA A 16 -1.01 7.02 -3.64
C ALA A 16 -1.43 7.70 -2.32
N ASN A 17 -2.34 7.08 -1.57
CA ASN A 17 -2.74 7.61 -0.25
C ASN A 17 -1.58 7.57 0.74
N ILE A 18 -0.76 6.51 0.70
CA ILE A 18 0.41 6.38 1.56
C ILE A 18 1.50 7.40 1.18
N ASP A 19 1.74 7.59 -0.12
CA ASP A 19 2.70 8.56 -0.64
C ASP A 19 2.30 10.02 -0.33
N ASN A 20 1.00 10.31 -0.31
CA ASN A 20 0.42 11.60 0.11
C ASN A 20 0.50 11.85 1.64
N GLY A 21 1.25 11.04 2.38
CA GLY A 21 1.60 11.28 3.78
C GLY A 21 0.81 10.46 4.78
N TRP A 22 -0.04 9.52 4.34
CA TRP A 22 -0.83 8.71 5.26
C TRP A 22 -0.08 7.44 5.66
N LYS A 23 0.09 7.18 6.96
CA LYS A 23 1.12 6.23 7.44
C LYS A 23 0.60 5.04 8.21
N LEU A 24 -0.65 5.07 8.69
CA LEU A 24 -1.17 4.02 9.57
C LEU A 24 -2.14 3.13 8.82
N LEU A 25 -1.75 1.88 8.60
CA LEU A 25 -2.63 0.85 8.05
C LEU A 25 -3.25 0.02 9.18
N LYS A 26 -4.55 -0.19 9.09
CA LYS A 26 -5.30 -1.11 9.97
C LYS A 26 -6.23 -1.97 9.12
N THR A 27 -6.18 -3.28 9.32
CA THR A 27 -7.12 -4.22 8.68
C THR A 27 -8.13 -4.71 9.71
N VAL A 28 -9.42 -4.47 9.48
CA VAL A 28 -10.52 -4.91 10.37
C VAL A 28 -11.63 -5.51 9.53
N GLY A 29 -12.03 -6.76 9.81
CA GLY A 29 -13.19 -7.38 9.16
C GLY A 29 -13.12 -7.43 7.63
N GLY A 30 -11.91 -7.52 7.06
CA GLY A 30 -11.72 -7.47 5.62
C GLY A 30 -11.86 -6.06 5.04
N PHE A 31 -11.58 -5.00 5.80
CA PHE A 31 -11.46 -3.63 5.34
C PHE A 31 -10.11 -3.04 5.72
N ILE A 32 -9.56 -2.22 4.84
CA ILE A 32 -8.32 -1.47 5.05
C ILE A 32 -8.67 -0.04 5.40
N PHE A 33 -8.14 0.39 6.53
CA PHE A 33 -8.18 1.77 6.98
C PHE A 33 -6.78 2.35 6.87
N VAL A 34 -6.67 3.49 6.19
CA VAL A 34 -5.45 4.29 6.14
C VAL A 34 -5.72 5.56 6.94
N ASP A 35 -4.92 5.82 7.97
CA ASP A 35 -5.08 6.92 8.93
C ASP A 35 -6.51 7.03 9.51
N GLY A 36 -7.10 5.88 9.84
CA GLY A 36 -8.44 5.81 10.44
C GLY A 36 -9.60 6.03 9.47
N ARG A 37 -9.33 6.34 8.20
CA ARG A 37 -10.35 6.44 7.16
C ARG A 37 -10.50 5.11 6.43
N LEU A 38 -11.73 4.64 6.28
CA LEU A 38 -12.05 3.46 5.49
C LEU A 38 -11.65 3.73 4.04
N THR A 39 -10.69 2.95 3.53
CA THR A 39 -10.17 3.16 2.18
C THR A 39 -10.69 2.08 1.23
N TYR A 40 -10.64 0.79 1.61
CA TYR A 40 -11.01 -0.33 0.72
C TYR A 40 -11.50 -1.59 1.45
N ARG A 41 -12.13 -2.50 0.70
CA ARG A 41 -12.32 -3.90 1.10
C ARG A 41 -11.00 -4.68 0.85
N ALA A 42 -10.50 -5.35 1.88
CA ALA A 42 -9.24 -6.09 1.93
C ALA A 42 -9.06 -7.21 0.89
N PRO A 43 -10.08 -7.93 0.37
CA PRO A 43 -9.83 -8.91 -0.69
C PRO A 43 -9.44 -8.25 -2.02
N THR A 44 -9.69 -6.93 -2.19
CA THR A 44 -9.43 -6.20 -3.44
C THR A 44 -8.05 -5.56 -3.49
N VAL A 45 -7.45 -5.28 -2.33
CA VAL A 45 -6.06 -4.82 -2.21
C VAL A 45 -5.33 -5.86 -1.40
N SER A 46 -4.62 -6.77 -2.06
CA SER A 46 -3.66 -7.62 -1.37
C SER A 46 -2.52 -6.72 -0.84
N VAL A 47 -2.72 -6.07 0.30
CA VAL A 47 -1.67 -5.32 1.02
C VAL A 47 -0.50 -6.26 1.29
N GLU A 48 -0.78 -7.52 1.58
CA GLU A 48 0.21 -8.60 1.60
C GLU A 48 1.03 -8.65 0.32
N LYS A 49 0.44 -8.58 -0.88
CA LYS A 49 1.21 -8.55 -2.13
C LYS A 49 2.05 -7.27 -2.28
N LEU A 50 1.59 -6.13 -1.75
CA LEU A 50 2.39 -4.90 -1.74
C LEU A 50 3.58 -5.00 -0.77
N LEU A 51 3.40 -5.68 0.36
CA LEU A 51 4.45 -5.98 1.34
C LEU A 51 5.44 -7.02 0.78
N HIS A 52 4.96 -8.15 0.27
CA HIS A 52 5.76 -9.21 -0.36
C HIS A 52 6.48 -8.72 -1.62
N GLY A 53 5.84 -7.85 -2.40
CA GLY A 53 6.43 -7.23 -3.59
C GLY A 53 7.39 -6.08 -3.27
N GLY A 54 7.60 -5.74 -2.00
CA GLY A 54 8.53 -4.70 -1.57
C GLY A 54 8.09 -3.28 -1.88
N ALA A 55 6.85 -3.06 -2.30
CA ALA A 55 6.29 -1.72 -2.55
C ALA A 55 6.02 -0.96 -1.24
N LEU A 56 5.76 -1.69 -0.16
CA LEU A 56 5.52 -1.17 1.17
C LEU A 56 6.45 -1.85 2.18
N LEU A 57 6.95 -1.07 3.14
CA LEU A 57 7.67 -1.57 4.31
C LEU A 57 6.82 -1.36 5.56
N PRO A 58 6.54 -2.43 6.34
CA PRO A 58 5.88 -2.28 7.61
C PRO A 58 6.87 -1.80 8.67
N GLY A 59 6.44 -0.87 9.51
CA GLY A 59 7.10 -0.52 10.76
C GLY A 59 6.62 -1.42 11.92
N GLU A 60 7.15 -1.13 13.11
CA GLU A 60 6.76 -1.86 14.31
C GLU A 60 5.27 -1.63 14.63
N ARG A 61 4.57 -2.72 14.98
CA ARG A 61 3.16 -2.67 15.35
C ARG A 61 2.98 -1.82 16.61
N LEU A 62 2.14 -0.80 16.53
CA LEU A 62 1.85 0.06 17.67
C LEU A 62 0.91 -0.64 18.67
N PRO A 63 0.93 -0.25 19.96
CA PRO A 63 0.00 -0.79 20.98
C PRO A 63 -1.48 -0.65 20.62
N THR A 64 -1.82 0.34 19.78
CA THR A 64 -3.18 0.56 19.25
C THR A 64 -3.62 -0.47 18.22
N GLY A 65 -2.73 -1.40 17.84
CA GLY A 65 -2.93 -2.40 16.81
C GLY A 65 -2.74 -1.88 15.37
N ASN A 66 -2.37 -0.60 15.21
CA ASN A 66 -2.04 0.00 13.92
C ASN A 66 -0.63 -0.41 13.47
N PHE A 67 -0.44 -0.49 12.15
CA PHE A 67 0.87 -0.73 11.54
C PHE A 67 1.31 0.53 10.79
N PRO A 68 2.40 1.19 11.21
CA PRO A 68 3.06 2.19 10.39
C PRO A 68 3.51 1.54 9.09
N ILE A 69 3.31 2.21 7.97
CA ILE A 69 3.77 1.75 6.66
C ILE A 69 4.49 2.88 5.96
N THR A 70 5.59 2.53 5.30
CA THR A 70 6.34 3.44 4.42
C THR A 70 6.30 2.91 2.99
N ILE A 71 6.02 3.79 2.03
CA ILE A 71 6.19 3.45 0.61
C ILE A 71 7.67 3.50 0.24
N THR A 72 8.14 2.44 -0.41
CA THR A 72 9.54 2.31 -0.85
C THR A 72 9.76 3.03 -2.18
N ASP A 73 11.02 3.18 -2.58
CA ASP A 73 11.36 3.65 -3.93
C ASP A 73 10.81 2.72 -5.00
N ALA A 74 10.81 1.40 -4.75
CA ALA A 74 10.20 0.43 -5.65
C ALA A 74 8.67 0.63 -5.76
N GLY A 75 8.01 0.93 -4.63
CA GLY A 75 6.58 1.25 -4.59
C GLY A 75 6.25 2.54 -5.33
N ARG A 76 7.04 3.60 -5.13
CA ARG A 76 6.92 4.86 -5.89
C ARG A 76 7.14 4.66 -7.38
N ALA A 77 8.18 3.92 -7.76
CA ALA A 77 8.46 3.61 -9.16
C ALA A 77 7.36 2.76 -9.81
N ALA A 78 6.77 1.82 -9.07
CA ALA A 78 5.62 1.04 -9.55
C ALA A 78 4.38 1.93 -9.73
N LEU A 79 4.13 2.85 -8.81
CA LEU A 79 3.03 3.81 -8.89
C LEU A 79 3.19 4.77 -10.09
N ALA A 80 4.38 5.32 -10.31
CA ALA A 80 4.67 6.19 -11.45
C ALA A 80 4.45 5.45 -12.78
N ARG A 81 4.99 4.24 -12.92
CA ARG A 81 4.77 3.38 -14.09
C ARG A 81 3.28 3.09 -14.35
N HIS A 82 2.49 2.87 -13.29
CA HIS A 82 1.05 2.66 -13.41
C HIS A 82 0.31 3.90 -13.93
N ARG A 83 0.74 5.09 -13.50
CA ARG A 83 0.17 6.37 -13.95
C ARG A 83 0.60 6.78 -15.36
N GLY A 84 1.52 6.04 -15.99
CA GLY A 84 2.14 6.47 -17.24
C GLY A 84 3.10 7.65 -17.05
N GLU A 85 3.45 7.97 -15.81
CA GLU A 85 4.48 8.93 -15.45
C GLU A 85 5.83 8.22 -15.63
N GLN A 86 6.55 8.53 -16.70
CA GLN A 86 7.93 8.06 -16.85
C GLN A 86 8.83 8.78 -15.83
N PRO A 87 9.83 8.09 -15.24
CA PRO A 87 10.81 8.71 -14.35
C PRO A 87 11.65 9.78 -15.06
#